data_AF-A0A242KFH3-F1
#
_entry.id   AF-A0A242KFH3-F1
#
_cell.length_a   1.000
_cell.length_b   1.000
_cell.length_c   1.000
_cell.angle_alpha   90.00
_cell.angle_beta   90.00
_cell.angle_gamma   90.00
#
_symmetry.space_group_name_H-M   'P 1'
#
loop_
_entity.id
_entity.type
_entity.pdbx_description
1 polymer ?
#
loop_
_entity_poly.entity_id
_entity_poly.type
_entity_poly.pdbx_seq_one_letter_code
_entity_poly.pdbx_strand_id
1 'polypeptide(L)'
;MSRDEENNYRYFDAHSILQLVDITFFRNLEIPITDLILHLNGDLDQRNQILNNTLVTVDNWIKQLNAVSKVLNTRIREIAHINDCLDGKKNLNLRFPFSKFEPLDLYKKEHVSSLLNNPTNFLLLFTGDHFDTITEEIGIIDIPDNTIPKDHIEESRELYFGGVLTVDRYDYNENNLNKLLKSIQDSANYSSVIAQYIIGGLENNRPIDYYFFWLM
;
A
#
# COMPACT_ATOMS: atom_id res chain seq x y z
N MET A 1 25.80 46.17 1.88
CA MET A 1 25.05 46.59 3.08
C MET A 1 25.87 47.63 3.82
N SER A 2 25.39 48.86 3.88
CA SER A 2 26.01 49.93 4.69
C SER A 2 25.27 50.06 6.01
N ARG A 3 25.99 50.49 7.05
CA ARG A 3 25.42 50.84 8.35
C ARG A 3 25.67 52.31 8.63
N ASP A 4 24.71 52.95 9.27
CA ASP A 4 24.89 54.26 9.88
C ASP A 4 25.94 54.16 11.00
N GLU A 5 26.95 55.02 10.98
CA GLU A 5 28.03 54.99 11.98
C GLU A 5 27.60 55.57 13.33
N GLU A 6 26.58 56.42 13.38
CA GLU A 6 26.11 57.09 14.59
C GLU A 6 25.07 56.25 15.35
N ASN A 7 24.17 55.57 14.62
CA ASN A 7 23.05 54.85 15.23
C ASN A 7 22.99 53.34 14.87
N ASN A 8 23.94 52.83 14.09
CA ASN A 8 24.03 51.43 13.65
C ASN A 8 22.81 50.91 12.85
N TYR A 9 21.92 51.78 12.36
CA TYR A 9 20.85 51.35 11.47
C TYR A 9 21.41 50.81 10.16
N ARG A 10 20.73 49.78 9.64
CA ARG A 10 21.07 49.14 8.38
C ARG A 10 20.33 49.84 7.26
N TYR A 11 21.06 50.24 6.22
CA TYR A 11 20.48 50.74 5.00
C TYR A 11 20.43 49.64 3.94
N PHE A 12 19.28 49.59 3.26
CA PHE A 12 19.01 48.67 2.17
C PHE A 12 18.78 49.50 0.91
N ASP A 13 19.49 49.14 -0.16
CA ASP A 13 19.28 49.68 -1.49
C ASP A 13 18.39 48.74 -2.31
N ALA A 14 18.02 49.17 -3.53
CA ALA A 14 17.21 48.36 -4.43
C ALA A 14 17.85 47.00 -4.74
N HIS A 15 19.18 46.92 -4.78
CA HIS A 15 19.90 45.66 -4.99
C HIS A 15 19.70 44.70 -3.82
N SER A 16 19.73 45.21 -2.58
CA SER A 16 19.46 44.43 -1.37
C SER A 16 18.03 43.87 -1.36
N ILE A 17 17.07 44.63 -1.91
CA ILE A 17 15.68 44.14 -2.08
C ILE A 17 15.64 42.99 -3.08
N LEU A 18 16.32 43.09 -4.22
CA LEU A 18 16.38 42.00 -5.23
C LEU A 18 17.03 40.73 -4.67
N GLN A 19 18.09 40.86 -3.87
CA GLN A 19 18.70 39.70 -3.20
C GLN A 19 17.73 39.03 -2.21
N LEU A 20 16.91 39.82 -1.50
CA LEU A 20 15.88 39.27 -0.61
C LEU A 20 14.79 38.52 -1.37
N VAL A 21 14.45 38.95 -2.59
CA VAL A 21 13.52 38.22 -3.46
C VAL A 21 14.10 36.85 -3.82
N ASP A 22 15.36 36.79 -4.26
CA ASP A 22 16.04 35.52 -4.57
C ASP A 22 16.11 34.60 -3.34
N ILE A 23 16.49 35.14 -2.17
CA ILE A 23 16.49 34.39 -0.91
C ILE A 23 15.11 33.81 -0.61
N THR A 24 14.06 34.62 -0.76
CA THR A 24 12.68 34.19 -0.50
C THR A 24 12.27 33.09 -1.47
N PHE A 25 12.60 33.22 -2.74
CA PHE A 25 12.33 32.21 -3.76
C PHE A 25 12.98 30.86 -3.41
N PHE A 26 14.29 30.82 -3.15
CA PHE A 26 14.97 29.57 -2.85
C PHE A 26 14.51 28.96 -1.51
N ARG A 27 14.18 29.78 -0.51
CA ARG A 27 13.60 29.29 0.74
C ARG A 27 12.22 28.67 0.56
N ASN A 28 11.41 29.19 -0.35
CA ASN A 28 10.10 28.60 -0.68
C ASN A 28 10.24 27.23 -1.39
N LEU A 29 11.41 26.92 -1.95
CA LEU A 29 11.76 25.61 -2.48
C LEU A 29 12.33 24.67 -1.41
N GLU A 30 12.24 25.04 -0.13
CA GLU A 30 12.78 24.32 1.03
C GLU A 30 14.29 24.03 0.95
N ILE A 31 15.02 24.83 0.18
CA ILE A 31 16.46 24.73 0.08
C ILE A 31 17.08 25.21 1.41
N PRO A 32 17.99 24.42 2.02
CA PRO A 32 18.65 24.80 3.27
C PRO A 32 19.35 26.16 3.19
N ILE A 33 19.29 26.92 4.27
CA ILE A 33 19.92 28.26 4.35
C ILE A 33 21.44 28.19 4.14
N THR A 34 22.06 27.08 4.52
CA THR A 34 23.49 26.81 4.29
C THR A 34 23.84 26.81 2.80
N ASP A 35 22.89 26.44 1.94
CA ASP A 35 23.11 26.27 0.51
C ASP A 35 22.77 27.58 -0.24
N LEU A 36 21.97 28.48 0.37
CA LEU A 36 21.65 29.81 -0.16
C LEU A 36 22.87 30.67 -0.48
N ILE A 37 23.98 30.52 0.25
CA ILE A 37 25.21 31.27 -0.01
C ILE A 37 25.81 30.88 -1.37
N LEU A 38 25.70 29.60 -1.75
CA LEU A 38 26.08 29.11 -3.07
C LEU A 38 25.08 29.59 -4.13
N HIS A 39 23.79 29.68 -3.81
CA HIS A 39 22.73 30.13 -4.74
C HIS A 39 22.83 31.62 -5.11
N LEU A 40 23.20 32.47 -4.16
CA LEU A 40 23.26 33.92 -4.38
C LEU A 40 24.54 34.37 -5.06
N ASN A 41 25.63 33.60 -4.91
CA ASN A 41 26.96 33.98 -5.40
C ASN A 41 27.48 33.11 -6.56
N GLY A 42 26.78 32.02 -6.90
CA GLY A 42 27.12 31.16 -8.03
C GLY A 42 26.80 31.79 -9.38
N ASP A 43 27.51 31.33 -10.42
CA ASP A 43 27.24 31.70 -11.81
C ASP A 43 25.91 31.11 -12.31
N LEU A 44 25.51 31.48 -13.53
CA LEU A 44 24.25 31.04 -14.12
C LEU A 44 24.18 29.52 -14.30
N ASP A 45 25.29 28.85 -14.59
CA ASP A 45 25.32 27.41 -14.81
C ASP A 45 25.13 26.66 -13.49
N GLN A 46 25.79 27.12 -12.42
CA GLN A 46 25.63 26.59 -11.07
C GLN A 46 24.19 26.77 -10.56
N ARG A 47 23.60 27.96 -10.78
CA ARG A 47 22.19 28.22 -10.43
C ARG A 47 21.24 27.30 -11.19
N ASN A 48 21.44 27.12 -12.50
CA ASN A 48 20.62 26.22 -13.32
C ASN A 48 20.76 24.75 -12.88
N GLN A 49 21.97 24.29 -12.58
CA GLN A 49 22.20 22.92 -12.12
C GLN A 49 21.46 22.63 -10.82
N ILE A 50 21.49 23.56 -9.87
CA ILE A 50 20.76 23.44 -8.61
C ILE A 50 19.26 23.37 -8.87
N LEU A 51 18.71 24.30 -9.65
CA LEU A 51 17.28 24.32 -9.95
C LEU A 51 16.83 23.00 -10.59
N ASN A 52 17.64 22.43 -11.49
CA ASN A 52 17.37 21.13 -12.08
C ASN A 52 17.41 20.00 -11.04
N ASN A 53 18.38 20.01 -10.11
CA ASN A 53 18.45 19.01 -9.03
C ASN A 53 17.25 19.11 -8.08
N THR A 54 16.84 20.33 -7.74
CA THR A 54 15.63 20.59 -6.94
C THR A 54 14.38 20.09 -7.69
N LEU A 55 14.28 20.36 -8.99
CA LEU A 55 13.17 19.86 -9.82
C LEU A 55 13.11 18.33 -9.83
N VAL A 56 14.24 17.65 -10.00
CA VAL A 56 14.30 16.17 -9.94
C VAL A 56 13.85 15.65 -8.57
N THR A 57 14.25 16.33 -7.48
CA THR A 57 13.82 15.98 -6.12
C THR A 57 12.30 16.13 -5.96
N VAL A 58 11.74 17.25 -6.42
CA VAL A 58 10.29 17.51 -6.40
C VAL A 58 9.54 16.48 -7.23
N ASP A 59 10.00 16.13 -8.42
CA ASP A 59 9.40 15.11 -9.27
C ASP A 59 9.38 13.73 -8.59
N ASN A 60 10.44 13.39 -7.85
CA ASN A 60 10.49 12.16 -7.08
C ASN A 60 9.49 12.17 -5.93
N TRP A 61 9.35 13.28 -5.20
CA TRP A 61 8.32 13.41 -4.17
C TRP A 61 6.91 13.29 -4.75
N ILE A 62 6.63 13.93 -5.89
CA ILE A 62 5.34 13.81 -6.58
C ILE A 62 5.07 12.34 -6.93
N LYS A 63 6.05 11.61 -7.48
CA LYS A 63 5.90 10.18 -7.78
C LYS A 63 5.61 9.35 -6.52
N GLN A 64 6.34 9.59 -5.43
CA GLN A 64 6.12 8.89 -4.16
C GLN A 64 4.75 9.19 -3.56
N LEU A 65 4.34 10.46 -3.51
CA LEU A 65 3.03 10.87 -2.99
C LEU A 65 1.89 10.31 -3.84
N ASN A 66 2.04 10.27 -5.16
CA ASN A 66 1.06 9.63 -6.04
C ASN A 66 0.96 8.12 -5.78
N ALA A 67 2.08 7.43 -5.55
CA ALA A 67 2.06 6.02 -5.18
C ALA A 67 1.35 5.79 -3.84
N VAL A 68 1.64 6.61 -2.81
CA VAL A 68 0.95 6.57 -1.51
C VAL A 68 -0.55 6.83 -1.69
N SER A 69 -0.94 7.85 -2.45
CA SER A 69 -2.34 8.17 -2.74
C SER A 69 -3.06 6.99 -3.40
N LYS A 70 -2.42 6.30 -4.35
CA LYS A 70 -2.98 5.11 -5.01
C LYS A 70 -3.23 3.96 -4.01
N VAL A 71 -2.31 3.74 -3.08
CA VAL A 71 -2.46 2.73 -2.01
C VAL A 71 -3.63 3.09 -1.10
N LEU A 72 -3.70 4.33 -0.62
CA LEU A 72 -4.80 4.80 0.24
C LEU A 72 -6.17 4.67 -0.44
N ASN A 73 -6.28 5.12 -1.69
CA ASN A 73 -7.52 5.00 -2.46
C ASN A 73 -7.93 3.54 -2.72
N THR A 74 -6.96 2.63 -2.82
CA THR A 74 -7.26 1.20 -2.91
C THR A 74 -7.80 0.68 -1.59
N ARG A 75 -7.15 1.01 -0.47
CA ARG A 75 -7.61 0.62 0.87
C ARG A 75 -9.02 1.13 1.19
N ILE A 76 -9.32 2.39 0.85
CA ILE A 76 -10.65 3.00 1.05
C ILE A 76 -11.71 2.21 0.26
N ARG A 77 -11.42 1.82 -0.98
CA ARG A 77 -12.34 1.01 -1.81
C ARG A 77 -12.54 -0.38 -1.24
N GLU A 78 -11.48 -1.04 -0.77
CA GLU A 78 -11.58 -2.35 -0.12
C GLU A 78 -12.44 -2.31 1.15
N ILE A 79 -12.28 -1.27 1.99
CA ILE A 79 -13.13 -1.07 3.17
C ILE A 79 -14.60 -0.84 2.76
N ALA A 80 -14.85 -0.06 1.70
CA ALA A 80 -16.20 0.14 1.19
C ALA A 80 -16.82 -1.19 0.70
N HIS A 81 -16.05 -2.01 -0.01
CA HIS A 81 -16.46 -3.37 -0.42
C HIS A 81 -16.73 -4.28 0.78
N ILE A 82 -15.93 -4.20 1.85
CA ILE A 82 -16.20 -4.93 3.08
C ILE A 82 -17.57 -4.56 3.65
N ASN A 83 -17.83 -3.27 3.83
CA ASN A 83 -19.11 -2.78 4.36
C ASN A 83 -20.28 -3.22 3.48
N ASP A 84 -20.13 -3.10 2.15
CA ASP A 84 -21.14 -3.54 1.18
C ASP A 84 -21.48 -5.04 1.34
N CYS A 85 -20.47 -5.90 1.52
CA CYS A 85 -20.68 -7.33 1.76
C CYS A 85 -21.33 -7.60 3.12
N LEU A 86 -20.92 -6.89 4.18
CA LEU A 86 -21.51 -7.03 5.52
C LEU A 86 -22.99 -6.59 5.53
N ASP A 87 -23.34 -5.59 4.73
CA ASP A 87 -24.72 -5.12 4.51
C ASP A 87 -25.53 -6.06 3.57
N GLY A 88 -24.93 -7.16 3.12
CA GLY A 88 -25.60 -8.21 2.35
C GLY A 88 -25.68 -7.95 0.84
N LYS A 89 -24.92 -6.99 0.29
CA LYS A 89 -24.80 -6.85 -1.17
C LYS A 89 -24.03 -8.05 -1.74
N LYS A 90 -24.62 -8.69 -2.75
CA LYS A 90 -24.05 -9.83 -3.48
C LYS A 90 -23.53 -9.34 -4.84
N ASN A 91 -22.40 -9.89 -5.29
CA ASN A 91 -21.69 -9.59 -6.56
C ASN A 91 -20.83 -8.32 -6.60
N LEU A 92 -19.63 -8.38 -6.00
CA LEU A 92 -18.58 -7.39 -6.25
C LEU A 92 -17.69 -7.72 -7.46
N ASN A 93 -17.91 -8.86 -8.15
CA ASN A 93 -17.10 -9.34 -9.28
C ASN A 93 -15.58 -9.12 -9.07
N LEU A 94 -15.09 -9.41 -7.86
CA LEU A 94 -13.68 -9.23 -7.52
C LEU A 94 -12.86 -10.39 -8.07
N ARG A 95 -11.82 -10.05 -8.83
CA ARG A 95 -10.83 -11.01 -9.29
C ARG A 95 -9.84 -11.30 -8.19
N PHE A 96 -9.42 -12.56 -8.08
CA PHE A 96 -8.29 -12.92 -7.25
C PHE A 96 -7.03 -12.19 -7.75
N PRO A 97 -6.29 -11.48 -6.88
CA PRO A 97 -5.25 -10.56 -7.32
C PRO A 97 -3.86 -11.18 -7.49
N PHE A 98 -3.70 -12.47 -7.20
CA PHE A 98 -2.42 -13.18 -7.27
C PHE A 98 -2.38 -14.17 -8.42
N SER A 99 -1.18 -14.38 -8.98
CA SER A 99 -0.97 -15.41 -10.00
C SER A 99 -0.68 -16.78 -9.37
N LYS A 100 -0.06 -16.80 -8.18
CA LYS A 100 0.17 -17.99 -7.36
C LYS A 100 0.24 -17.64 -5.88
N PHE A 101 0.21 -18.65 -5.03
CA PHE A 101 0.51 -18.53 -3.61
C PHE A 101 1.31 -19.75 -3.13
N GLU A 102 2.05 -19.58 -2.05
CA GLU A 102 2.83 -20.66 -1.42
C GLU A 102 2.83 -20.52 0.10
N PRO A 103 3.19 -21.59 0.84
CA PRO A 103 3.18 -21.55 2.30
C PRO A 103 4.04 -20.42 2.85
N LEU A 104 3.49 -19.69 3.83
CA LEU A 104 4.22 -18.60 4.48
C LEU A 104 5.43 -19.15 5.23
N ASP A 105 6.56 -18.44 5.10
CA ASP A 105 7.82 -18.78 5.73
C ASP A 105 8.49 -17.49 6.18
N LEU A 106 8.46 -17.26 7.49
CA LEU A 106 9.00 -16.05 8.12
C LEU A 106 10.53 -16.02 8.14
N TYR A 107 11.20 -17.11 7.77
CA TYR A 107 12.65 -17.15 7.60
C TYR A 107 13.09 -16.74 6.18
N LYS A 108 12.18 -16.74 5.20
CA LYS A 108 12.42 -16.19 3.86
C LYS A 108 12.30 -14.67 3.89
N LYS A 109 13.39 -13.98 3.56
CA LYS A 109 13.45 -12.51 3.53
C LYS A 109 12.42 -11.94 2.54
N GLU A 110 12.19 -12.64 1.44
CA GLU A 110 11.27 -12.26 0.37
C GLU A 110 9.83 -12.23 0.91
N HIS A 111 9.44 -13.19 1.74
CA HIS A 111 8.10 -13.26 2.32
C HIS A 111 7.87 -12.13 3.32
N VAL A 112 8.83 -11.93 4.24
CA VAL A 112 8.78 -10.84 5.21
C VAL A 112 8.75 -9.48 4.51
N SER A 113 9.60 -9.27 3.50
CA SER A 113 9.61 -8.02 2.72
C SER A 113 8.30 -7.80 1.97
N SER A 114 7.71 -8.86 1.40
CA SER A 114 6.43 -8.81 0.70
C SER A 114 5.31 -8.37 1.65
N LEU A 115 5.22 -8.95 2.84
CA LEU A 115 4.22 -8.60 3.86
C LEU A 115 4.41 -7.19 4.42
N LEU A 116 5.65 -6.75 4.67
CA LEU A 116 5.94 -5.39 5.15
C LEU A 116 5.56 -4.33 4.10
N ASN A 117 5.74 -4.63 2.82
CA ASN A 117 5.42 -3.72 1.72
C ASN A 117 3.92 -3.74 1.40
N ASN A 118 3.28 -4.91 1.46
CA ASN A 118 1.85 -5.06 1.25
C ASN A 118 1.27 -6.21 2.11
N PRO A 119 0.67 -5.89 3.26
CA PRO A 119 0.06 -6.89 4.14
C PRO A 119 -1.06 -7.69 3.49
N THR A 120 -1.69 -7.20 2.40
CA THR A 120 -2.73 -7.96 1.69
C THR A 120 -2.21 -9.14 0.90
N ASN A 121 -0.88 -9.33 0.86
CA ASN A 121 -0.28 -10.54 0.33
C ASN A 121 -0.41 -11.73 1.31
N PHE A 122 -0.80 -11.49 2.58
CA PHE A 122 -1.11 -12.57 3.50
C PHE A 122 -2.43 -13.25 3.12
N LEU A 123 -2.41 -14.58 3.12
CA LEU A 123 -3.54 -15.41 2.75
C LEU A 123 -3.76 -16.50 3.81
N LEU A 124 -5.01 -16.90 3.98
CA LEU A 124 -5.38 -18.13 4.67
C LEU A 124 -5.95 -19.11 3.66
N LEU A 125 -5.47 -20.35 3.68
CA LEU A 125 -6.00 -21.45 2.90
C LEU A 125 -6.75 -22.41 3.82
N PHE A 126 -8.03 -22.61 3.53
CA PHE A 126 -8.91 -23.54 4.20
C PHE A 126 -9.12 -24.78 3.31
N THR A 127 -8.87 -25.96 3.86
CA THR A 127 -8.94 -27.25 3.18
C THR A 127 -9.58 -28.31 4.08
N GLY A 128 -9.83 -29.49 3.53
CA GLY A 128 -10.51 -30.60 4.20
C GLY A 128 -12.01 -30.62 3.93
N ASP A 129 -12.66 -31.74 4.26
CA ASP A 129 -14.08 -31.98 3.96
C ASP A 129 -15.02 -30.92 4.58
N HIS A 130 -14.56 -30.24 5.63
CA HIS A 130 -15.29 -29.19 6.35
C HIS A 130 -14.50 -27.88 6.49
N PHE A 131 -13.45 -27.69 5.67
CA PHE A 131 -12.62 -26.49 5.72
C PHE A 131 -12.00 -26.24 7.10
N ASP A 132 -11.66 -27.31 7.82
CA ASP A 132 -11.15 -27.33 9.18
C ASP A 132 -9.61 -27.24 9.25
N THR A 133 -8.93 -27.53 8.15
CA THR A 133 -7.47 -27.37 8.04
C THR A 133 -7.15 -25.99 7.49
N ILE A 134 -6.58 -25.13 8.34
CA ILE A 134 -6.24 -23.74 8.03
C ILE A 134 -4.72 -23.60 7.98
N THR A 135 -4.22 -23.03 6.89
CA THR A 135 -2.78 -22.81 6.64
C THR A 135 -2.53 -21.36 6.25
N GLU A 136 -1.39 -20.82 6.68
CA GLU A 136 -0.94 -19.47 6.35
C GLU A 136 -0.14 -19.51 5.04
N GLU A 137 -0.57 -18.70 4.07
CA GLU A 137 -0.02 -18.66 2.73
C GLU A 137 0.41 -17.22 2.38
N ILE A 138 1.23 -17.07 1.36
CA ILE A 138 1.60 -15.77 0.80
C ILE A 138 1.29 -15.71 -0.69
N GLY A 139 0.57 -14.66 -1.08
CA GLY A 139 0.25 -14.35 -2.46
C GLY A 139 1.44 -13.77 -3.22
N ILE A 140 1.68 -14.30 -4.40
CA ILE A 140 2.73 -13.87 -5.32
C ILE A 140 2.05 -13.29 -6.56
N ILE A 141 2.39 -12.04 -6.85
CA ILE A 141 2.04 -11.37 -8.11
C ILE A 141 3.23 -11.58 -9.03
N ASP A 142 3.11 -12.45 -10.04
CA ASP A 142 4.19 -12.60 -11.02
C ASP A 142 4.46 -11.26 -11.72
N ILE A 143 5.62 -10.68 -11.42
CA ILE A 143 6.32 -9.80 -12.34
C ILE A 143 6.89 -10.76 -13.40
N PRO A 144 6.75 -10.49 -14.71
CA PRO A 144 7.11 -11.45 -15.75
C PRO A 144 8.61 -11.74 -15.72
N ASP A 145 9.00 -12.76 -14.97
CA ASP A 145 10.27 -13.45 -15.05
C ASP A 145 10.04 -14.93 -14.73
N ASN A 146 10.38 -15.77 -15.70
CA ASN A 146 10.05 -17.19 -15.84
C ASN A 146 10.51 -18.08 -14.67
N THR A 147 9.82 -18.07 -13.53
CA THR A 147 9.97 -19.11 -12.51
C THR A 147 8.63 -19.51 -11.89
N ILE A 148 7.98 -20.47 -12.53
CA ILE A 148 6.82 -21.20 -12.02
C ILE A 148 7.32 -22.53 -11.42
N PRO A 149 7.25 -22.72 -10.10
CA PRO A 149 6.77 -23.98 -9.53
C PRO A 149 5.23 -23.80 -9.36
N LYS A 150 4.29 -24.49 -10.03
CA LYS A 150 4.07 -25.94 -10.20
C LYS A 150 4.51 -26.61 -8.91
N ASP A 151 3.69 -26.53 -7.85
CA ASP A 151 2.35 -27.12 -7.77
C ASP A 151 1.39 -26.26 -6.91
N HIS A 152 0.07 -26.39 -7.14
CA HIS A 152 -1.08 -25.85 -6.36
C HIS A 152 -1.99 -24.77 -6.97
N ILE A 153 -1.74 -24.28 -8.17
CA ILE A 153 -2.84 -23.74 -8.99
C ILE A 153 -2.98 -24.68 -10.19
N GLU A 154 -3.83 -25.70 -10.01
CA GLU A 154 -4.30 -26.47 -11.16
C GLU A 154 -4.80 -25.48 -12.21
N GLU A 155 -4.21 -25.58 -13.40
CA GLU A 155 -4.66 -24.90 -14.59
C GLU A 155 -6.20 -25.03 -14.69
N SER A 156 -6.91 -23.89 -14.66
CA SER A 156 -8.31 -23.70 -15.07
C SER A 156 -9.49 -23.97 -14.10
N ARG A 157 -9.35 -23.81 -12.77
CA ARG A 157 -10.56 -23.59 -11.94
C ARG A 157 -10.92 -22.12 -11.86
N GLU A 158 -12.15 -21.77 -12.27
CA GLU A 158 -12.69 -20.43 -12.10
C GLU A 158 -12.83 -20.13 -10.60
N LEU A 159 -11.98 -19.22 -10.09
CA LEU A 159 -12.10 -18.74 -8.71
C LEU A 159 -13.37 -17.92 -8.56
N TYR A 160 -14.28 -18.39 -7.72
CA TYR A 160 -15.53 -17.70 -7.44
C TYR A 160 -15.39 -16.83 -6.20
N PHE A 161 -15.62 -15.52 -6.33
CA PHE A 161 -15.62 -14.61 -5.17
C PHE A 161 -16.81 -14.91 -4.25
N GLY A 162 -16.52 -15.38 -3.04
CA GLY A 162 -17.54 -15.80 -2.07
C GLY A 162 -18.00 -14.69 -1.13
N GLY A 163 -17.23 -13.61 -0.98
CA GLY A 163 -17.60 -12.46 -0.13
C GLY A 163 -16.53 -12.08 0.89
N VAL A 164 -16.99 -11.63 2.05
CA VAL A 164 -16.14 -11.24 3.19
C VAL A 164 -16.21 -12.28 4.30
N LEU A 165 -15.05 -12.79 4.67
CA LEU A 165 -14.82 -13.67 5.80
C LEU A 165 -14.36 -12.83 7.00
N THR A 166 -14.96 -13.08 8.17
CA THR A 166 -14.47 -12.56 9.45
C THR A 166 -13.80 -13.69 10.23
N VAL A 167 -12.61 -13.42 10.74
CA VAL A 167 -11.79 -14.39 11.49
C VAL A 167 -11.32 -13.73 12.78
N ASP A 168 -11.36 -14.45 13.89
CA ASP A 168 -10.71 -14.01 15.13
C ASP A 168 -9.19 -13.96 14.92
N ARG A 169 -8.54 -12.90 15.42
CA ARG A 169 -7.10 -12.67 15.23
C ARG A 169 -6.21 -13.73 15.87
N TYR A 170 -6.68 -14.37 16.94
CA TYR A 170 -5.91 -15.29 17.77
C TYR A 170 -6.33 -16.75 17.61
N ASP A 171 -7.50 -17.01 17.01
CA ASP A 171 -7.99 -18.36 16.72
C ASP A 171 -8.69 -18.41 15.36
N TYR A 172 -8.01 -18.95 14.34
CA TYR A 172 -8.57 -19.04 12.99
C TYR A 172 -9.81 -19.93 12.88
N ASN A 173 -10.04 -20.85 13.83
CA ASN A 173 -11.24 -21.68 13.84
C ASN A 173 -12.51 -20.88 14.18
N GLU A 174 -12.33 -19.75 14.87
CA GLU A 174 -13.40 -18.81 15.20
C GLU A 174 -13.63 -17.86 14.02
N ASN A 175 -14.33 -18.37 13.00
CA ASN A 175 -14.63 -17.64 11.78
C ASN A 175 -16.07 -17.87 11.28
N ASN A 176 -16.53 -17.06 10.33
CA ASN A 176 -17.88 -17.17 9.77
C ASN A 176 -17.99 -17.95 8.44
N LEU A 177 -16.93 -18.65 8.00
CA LEU A 177 -16.88 -19.32 6.68
C LEU A 177 -18.03 -20.30 6.47
N ASN A 178 -18.25 -21.23 7.40
CA ASN A 178 -19.31 -22.24 7.30
C ASN A 178 -20.72 -21.62 7.24
N LYS A 179 -20.92 -20.44 7.85
CA LYS A 179 -22.18 -19.70 7.73
C LYS A 179 -22.34 -19.08 6.34
N LEU A 180 -21.26 -18.54 5.79
CA LEU A 180 -21.23 -17.94 4.46
C LEU A 180 -21.43 -18.99 3.37
N LEU A 181 -20.74 -20.13 3.45
CA LEU A 181 -20.88 -21.24 2.49
C LEU A 181 -22.33 -21.76 2.40
N LYS A 182 -23.04 -21.87 3.52
CA LYS A 182 -24.47 -22.24 3.51
C LYS A 182 -25.36 -21.29 2.70
N SER A 183 -24.94 -20.03 2.57
CA SER A 183 -25.68 -19.01 1.81
C SER A 183 -25.33 -18.98 0.32
N ILE A 184 -24.21 -19.60 -0.05
CA ILE A 184 -23.73 -19.76 -1.43
C ILE A 184 -24.29 -21.11 -1.92
N GLN A 185 -25.53 -21.09 -2.40
CA GLN A 185 -26.33 -22.26 -2.79
C GLN A 185 -25.89 -22.93 -4.12
N ASP A 186 -24.70 -22.62 -4.65
CA ASP A 186 -24.27 -23.17 -5.93
C ASP A 186 -23.72 -24.58 -5.76
N SER A 187 -24.17 -25.47 -6.64
CA SER A 187 -23.86 -26.91 -6.75
C SER A 187 -22.41 -27.22 -7.15
N ALA A 188 -21.48 -26.31 -6.92
CA ALA A 188 -20.08 -26.50 -7.22
C ALA A 188 -19.40 -27.15 -6.01
N ASN A 189 -18.75 -28.29 -6.25
CA ASN A 189 -17.90 -28.95 -5.26
C ASN A 189 -16.58 -28.18 -5.18
N TYR A 190 -16.53 -27.19 -4.29
CA TYR A 190 -15.30 -26.49 -3.95
C TYR A 190 -14.46 -27.37 -3.02
N SER A 191 -13.19 -27.57 -3.34
CA SER A 191 -12.25 -28.35 -2.54
C SER A 191 -11.49 -27.51 -1.52
N SER A 192 -11.49 -26.19 -1.70
CA SER A 192 -10.71 -25.28 -0.86
C SER A 192 -11.24 -23.85 -0.92
N VAL A 193 -10.95 -23.09 0.13
CA VAL A 193 -11.22 -21.64 0.20
C VAL A 193 -9.93 -20.90 0.43
N ILE A 194 -9.68 -19.87 -0.36
CA ILE A 194 -8.55 -18.97 -0.18
C ILE A 194 -9.05 -17.61 0.27
N ALA A 195 -8.49 -17.09 1.35
CA ALA A 195 -8.91 -15.84 1.97
C ALA A 195 -7.75 -14.85 2.03
N GLN A 196 -7.90 -13.71 1.37
CA GLN A 196 -6.93 -12.63 1.34
C GLN A 196 -7.17 -11.65 2.49
N TYR A 197 -6.13 -11.39 3.29
CA TYR A 197 -6.21 -10.38 4.32
C TYR A 197 -6.43 -8.99 3.73
N ILE A 198 -7.39 -8.26 4.28
CA ILE A 198 -7.66 -6.88 3.89
C ILE A 198 -7.30 -5.94 5.03
N ILE A 199 -7.93 -6.11 6.19
CA ILE A 199 -7.76 -5.19 7.31
C ILE A 199 -8.17 -5.83 8.64
N GLY A 200 -7.53 -5.40 9.73
CA GLY A 200 -7.96 -5.70 11.09
C GLY A 200 -8.98 -4.69 11.62
N GLY A 201 -9.89 -5.15 12.46
CA GLY A 201 -10.88 -4.31 13.13
C GLY A 201 -11.26 -4.83 14.51
N LEU A 202 -12.41 -4.34 14.98
CA LEU A 202 -13.00 -4.72 16.26
C LEU A 202 -14.49 -4.97 16.06
N GLU A 203 -14.99 -6.12 16.49
CA GLU A 203 -16.41 -6.45 16.55
C GLU A 203 -16.76 -6.82 17.98
N ASN A 204 -17.66 -6.05 18.62
CA ASN A 204 -18.03 -6.26 20.03
C ASN A 204 -16.82 -6.34 21.00
N ASN A 205 -15.82 -5.46 20.82
CA ASN A 205 -14.53 -5.46 21.53
C ASN A 205 -13.63 -6.69 21.30
N ARG A 206 -14.00 -7.58 20.37
CA ARG A 206 -13.16 -8.70 19.96
C ARG A 206 -12.31 -8.27 18.75
N PRO A 207 -10.97 -8.47 18.77
CA PRO A 207 -10.13 -8.20 17.61
C PRO A 207 -10.40 -9.23 16.53
N ILE A 208 -10.84 -8.74 15.38
CA ILE A 208 -11.14 -9.56 14.21
C ILE A 208 -10.34 -9.07 13.02
N ASP A 209 -10.11 -9.96 12.08
CA ASP A 209 -9.49 -9.66 10.80
C ASP A 209 -10.49 -9.97 9.67
N TYR A 210 -10.59 -9.04 8.72
CA TYR A 210 -11.47 -9.12 7.57
C TYR A 210 -10.70 -9.58 6.35
N TYR A 211 -11.26 -10.58 5.68
CA TYR A 211 -10.69 -11.18 4.49
C TYR A 211 -11.69 -11.15 3.34
N PHE A 212 -11.20 -10.95 2.12
CA PHE A 212 -11.96 -11.37 0.94
C PHE A 212 -11.67 -12.84 0.68
N PHE A 213 -12.67 -13.64 0.34
CA PHE A 213 -12.43 -15.06 0.05
C PHE A 213 -12.96 -15.50 -1.30
N TRP A 214 -12.29 -16.50 -1.86
CA TRP A 214 -12.62 -17.16 -3.11
C TRP A 214 -12.70 -18.66 -2.91
N LEU A 215 -13.64 -19.27 -3.64
CA LEU A 215 -13.85 -20.72 -3.65
C LEU A 215 -13.08 -21.33 -4.83
N MET A 216 -12.39 -22.46 -4.59
CA MET A 216 -11.58 -23.21 -5.59
C MET A 216 -11.99 -24.69 -5.66
#